data_AF-A0A6I9WJX1-F1
#
_entry.id   AF-A0A6I9WJX1-F1
#
_cell.length_a   1.000
_cell.length_b   1.000
_cell.length_c   1.000
_cell.angle_alpha   90.00
_cell.angle_beta   90.00
_cell.angle_gamma   90.00
#
_symmetry.space_group_name_H-M   'P 1'
#
loop_
_entity.id
_entity.type
_entity.pdbx_description
1 polymer ?
#
loop_
_entity_poly.entity_id
_entity_poly.type
_entity_poly.pdbx_seq_one_letter_code
_entity_poly.pdbx_strand_id
1 'polypeptide(L)'
;MYRFNISAPGVVFLNGDPIPKYNQSTIAAGLNMRTKLTFSSFLPNAVKKNFIELNFPDIQLYMKIPLLAYLHLFDIIKSINNDLIICREVRKFLSTLVYIGTYNSDNREHFSSLQAFFSLLVLIAHRHSINITTSFVVKISSELPIGEGLGSSASFLVCLAACFLRWSFLQKGISSYEFESEERLRIMHYCSICERFIFHSSSSISISACIKGTIVIYGKTTEGTYVDWIYQDYPSIKILLVCSNARRKIVQNRKFDIIRHLYSFIQPIMNIIDELSKTFVEMLCDWKMDQDTRKLFQNVDELEPSELKDHYEKLLVNFF
;
A
#
# COMPACT_ATOMS: atom_id res chain seq x y z
N MET A 1 -11.16 20.94 -14.02
CA MET A 1 -9.73 20.79 -13.71
C MET A 1 -9.64 20.04 -12.40
N TYR A 2 -8.93 18.92 -12.31
CA TYR A 2 -8.77 18.18 -11.05
C TYR A 2 -7.35 18.33 -10.54
N ARG A 3 -7.19 18.64 -9.25
CA ARG A 3 -5.89 18.68 -8.58
C ARG A 3 -6.04 18.19 -7.16
N PHE A 4 -5.27 17.19 -6.78
CA PHE A 4 -5.32 16.61 -5.45
C PHE A 4 -4.01 15.88 -5.12
N ASN A 5 -3.83 15.57 -3.85
CA ASN A 5 -2.71 14.81 -3.34
C ASN A 5 -3.20 13.49 -2.74
N ILE A 6 -2.39 12.44 -2.89
CA ILE A 6 -2.56 11.13 -2.26
C ILE A 6 -1.24 10.77 -1.58
N SER A 7 -1.30 10.04 -0.48
CA SER A 7 -0.10 9.45 0.11
C SER A 7 -0.39 8.10 0.72
N ALA A 8 0.61 7.22 0.69
CA ALA A 8 0.59 5.91 1.32
C ALA A 8 1.84 5.76 2.19
N PRO A 9 1.73 5.15 3.39
CA PRO A 9 2.88 4.84 4.21
C PRO A 9 3.74 3.73 3.58
N GLY A 10 4.96 3.57 4.06
CA GLY A 10 5.73 2.35 3.90
C GLY A 10 5.29 1.29 4.89
N VAL A 11 6.04 0.19 4.96
CA VAL A 11 5.74 -0.93 5.84
C VAL A 11 7.01 -1.41 6.54
N VAL A 12 6.87 -1.79 7.80
CA VAL A 12 7.87 -2.55 8.54
C VAL A 12 7.24 -3.82 9.10
N PHE A 13 7.97 -4.93 9.05
CA PHE A 13 7.57 -6.16 9.72
C PHE A 13 8.03 -6.08 11.18
N LEU A 14 7.06 -6.15 12.11
CA LEU A 14 7.33 -6.12 13.55
C LEU A 14 7.64 -7.51 14.08
N ASN A 15 6.94 -8.52 13.59
CA ASN A 15 7.21 -9.91 13.93
C ASN A 15 6.88 -10.82 12.76
N GLY A 16 7.72 -11.82 12.57
CA GLY A 16 7.63 -12.81 11.51
C GLY A 16 7.98 -12.27 10.12
N ASP A 17 8.69 -13.10 9.36
CA ASP A 17 8.69 -13.00 7.91
C ASP A 17 7.57 -13.91 7.39
N PRO A 18 6.77 -13.47 6.39
CA PRO A 18 5.71 -14.31 5.85
C PRO A 18 6.33 -15.52 5.16
N ILE A 19 6.25 -16.69 5.81
CA ILE A 19 6.69 -17.96 5.24
C ILE A 19 5.45 -18.84 5.01
N PRO A 20 4.95 -18.92 3.76
CA PRO A 20 3.69 -19.59 3.44
C PRO A 20 3.59 -21.05 3.90
N LYS A 21 4.73 -21.73 4.09
CA LYS A 21 4.77 -23.14 4.47
C LYS A 21 4.54 -23.39 5.97
N TYR A 22 4.87 -22.43 6.83
CA TYR A 22 4.89 -22.66 8.29
C TYR A 22 3.68 -22.08 9.02
N ASN A 23 2.73 -21.48 8.30
CA ASN A 23 1.46 -20.98 8.83
C ASN A 23 1.60 -20.02 10.02
N GLN A 24 2.74 -19.34 10.11
CA GLN A 24 3.08 -18.43 11.19
C GLN A 24 2.33 -17.10 11.05
N SER A 25 1.89 -16.55 12.18
CA SER A 25 1.38 -15.19 12.27
C SER A 25 2.47 -14.18 11.93
N THR A 26 2.16 -13.24 11.05
CA THR A 26 3.05 -12.17 10.59
C THR A 26 2.41 -10.83 10.95
N ILE A 27 3.20 -9.93 11.53
CA ILE A 27 2.74 -8.62 11.98
C ILE A 27 3.49 -7.56 11.19
N ALA A 28 2.75 -6.75 10.46
CA ALA A 28 3.27 -5.61 9.73
C ALA A 28 2.65 -4.31 10.25
N ALA A 29 3.37 -3.21 10.16
CA ALA A 29 2.90 -1.90 10.56
C ALA A 29 3.17 -0.86 9.48
N GLY A 30 2.22 0.05 9.29
CA GLY A 30 2.41 1.26 8.50
C GLY A 30 3.53 2.12 9.09
N LEU A 31 4.51 2.46 8.26
CA LEU A 31 5.63 3.32 8.62
C LEU A 31 5.30 4.78 8.26
N ASN A 32 5.62 5.73 9.15
CA ASN A 32 5.45 7.16 8.87
C ASN A 32 6.52 7.76 7.92
N MET A 33 6.98 6.95 6.96
CA MET A 33 7.75 7.36 5.79
C MET A 33 6.87 7.08 4.58
N ARG A 34 6.59 8.08 3.75
CA ARG A 34 5.47 7.99 2.80
C ARG A 34 5.91 8.14 1.36
N THR A 35 5.21 7.42 0.48
CA THR A 35 5.10 7.81 -0.93
C THR A 35 3.99 8.85 -1.03
N LYS A 36 4.25 9.97 -1.70
CA LYS A 36 3.31 11.06 -1.96
C LYS A 36 3.16 11.22 -3.46
N LEU A 37 1.93 11.45 -3.89
CA LEU A 37 1.55 11.64 -5.28
C LEU A 37 0.71 12.90 -5.42
N THR A 38 1.09 13.79 -6.34
CA THR A 38 0.28 14.93 -6.76
C THR A 38 -0.26 14.69 -8.16
N PHE A 39 -1.59 14.74 -8.29
CA PHE A 39 -2.28 14.61 -9.56
C PHE A 39 -2.77 15.98 -10.04
N SER A 40 -2.68 16.25 -11.33
CA SER A 40 -3.22 17.47 -11.94
C SER A 40 -3.72 17.18 -13.36
N SER A 41 -5.02 17.36 -13.62
CA SER A 41 -5.58 17.30 -14.96
C SER A 41 -5.87 18.71 -15.50
N PHE A 42 -5.86 18.85 -16.82
CA PHE A 42 -6.07 20.13 -17.50
C PHE A 42 -7.52 20.25 -17.96
N LEU A 43 -7.94 21.48 -18.29
CA LEU A 43 -9.20 21.71 -19.01
C LEU A 43 -9.03 21.35 -20.49
N PRO A 44 -10.13 21.00 -21.19
CA PRO A 44 -10.09 20.89 -22.65
C PRO A 44 -9.52 22.17 -23.29
N ASN A 45 -8.73 22.01 -24.36
CA ASN A 45 -8.10 23.10 -25.11
C ASN A 45 -7.12 23.99 -24.32
N ALA A 46 -6.80 23.66 -23.06
CA ALA A 46 -5.80 24.40 -22.28
C ALA A 46 -4.37 24.27 -22.85
N VAL A 47 -4.11 23.22 -23.63
CA VAL A 47 -2.84 22.98 -24.32
C VAL A 47 -3.09 22.57 -25.77
N LYS A 48 -2.16 22.92 -26.66
CA LYS A 48 -2.27 22.63 -28.11
C LYS A 48 -2.25 21.14 -28.44
N LYS A 49 -1.52 20.34 -27.66
CA LYS A 49 -1.38 18.88 -27.84
C LYS A 49 -1.55 18.21 -26.49
N ASN A 50 -2.50 17.28 -26.38
CA ASN A 50 -2.76 16.55 -25.15
C ASN A 50 -1.64 15.54 -24.85
N PHE A 51 -1.28 15.38 -23.58
CA PHE A 51 -0.17 14.55 -23.12
C PHE A 51 -0.45 13.90 -21.78
N ILE A 52 0.28 12.81 -21.51
CA ILE A 52 0.39 12.21 -20.17
C ILE A 52 1.83 12.44 -19.71
N GLU A 53 1.99 12.95 -18.49
CA GLU A 53 3.29 13.21 -17.90
C GLU A 53 3.43 12.52 -16.54
N LEU A 54 4.53 11.79 -16.36
CA LEU A 54 4.96 11.19 -15.11
C LEU A 54 6.31 11.78 -14.70
N ASN A 55 6.39 12.27 -13.47
CA ASN A 55 7.63 12.75 -12.87
C ASN A 55 7.85 12.06 -11.51
N PHE A 56 8.92 11.29 -11.42
CA PHE A 56 9.35 10.58 -10.21
C PHE A 56 10.86 10.78 -10.02
N PRO A 57 11.27 11.92 -9.41
CA PRO A 57 12.66 12.35 -9.35
C PRO A 57 13.54 11.48 -8.46
N ASP A 58 12.98 10.77 -7.46
CA ASP A 58 13.78 9.94 -6.55
C ASP A 58 14.46 8.76 -7.26
N ILE A 59 13.91 8.33 -8.40
CA ILE A 59 14.55 7.38 -9.31
C ILE A 59 15.02 8.03 -10.60
N GLN A 60 15.05 9.37 -10.70
CA GLN A 60 15.42 10.10 -11.91
C GLN A 60 14.54 9.75 -13.13
N LEU A 61 13.30 9.34 -12.90
CA LEU A 61 12.35 8.99 -13.95
C LEU A 61 11.48 10.20 -14.30
N TYR A 62 11.63 10.68 -15.52
CA TYR A 62 10.72 11.62 -16.15
C TYR A 62 10.28 11.08 -17.51
N MET A 63 8.97 11.08 -17.76
CA MET A 63 8.39 10.65 -19.02
C MET A 63 7.19 11.53 -19.39
N LYS A 64 7.16 11.95 -20.65
CA LYS A 64 6.02 12.64 -21.26
C LYS A 64 5.69 11.99 -22.60
N ILE A 65 4.43 11.60 -22.78
CA ILE A 65 3.94 10.97 -24.00
C ILE A 65 2.73 11.70 -24.58
N PRO A 66 2.51 11.65 -25.90
CA PRO A 66 1.24 12.08 -26.48
C PRO A 66 0.07 11.27 -25.92
N LEU A 67 -1.04 11.93 -25.55
CA LEU A 67 -2.22 11.24 -25.05
C LEU A 67 -2.75 10.21 -26.06
N LEU A 68 -2.62 10.50 -27.35
CA LEU A 68 -3.03 9.60 -28.43
C LEU A 68 -2.37 8.21 -28.34
N ALA A 69 -1.10 8.13 -27.94
CA ALA A 69 -0.40 6.85 -27.78
C ALA A 69 -1.06 5.97 -26.70
N TYR A 70 -1.47 6.59 -25.59
CA TYR A 70 -2.23 5.93 -24.53
C TYR A 70 -3.63 5.51 -25.01
N LEU A 71 -4.33 6.35 -25.79
CA LEU A 71 -5.66 6.02 -26.30
C LEU A 71 -5.62 4.81 -27.23
N HIS A 72 -4.60 4.69 -28.09
CA HIS A 72 -4.41 3.49 -28.91
C HIS A 72 -4.21 2.23 -28.07
N LEU A 73 -3.41 2.29 -27.00
CA LEU A 73 -3.30 1.21 -26.04
C LEU A 73 -4.68 0.88 -25.45
N PHE A 74 -5.38 1.89 -24.93
CA PHE A 74 -6.69 1.74 -24.31
C PHE A 74 -7.73 1.09 -25.24
N ASP A 75 -7.70 1.43 -26.53
CA ASP A 75 -8.57 0.81 -27.53
C ASP A 75 -8.29 -0.67 -27.77
N ILE A 76 -7.04 -1.12 -27.64
CA ILE A 76 -6.67 -2.54 -27.74
C ILE A 76 -7.18 -3.31 -26.51
N ILE A 77 -7.06 -2.73 -25.32
CA ILE A 77 -7.33 -3.46 -24.07
C ILE A 77 -8.78 -3.38 -23.59
N LYS A 78 -9.60 -2.45 -24.10
CA LYS A 78 -11.02 -2.30 -23.69
C LYS A 78 -11.89 -3.54 -23.92
N SER A 79 -11.48 -4.45 -24.80
CA SER A 79 -12.16 -5.73 -25.03
C SER A 79 -11.58 -6.89 -24.20
N ILE A 80 -10.51 -6.65 -23.44
CA ILE A 80 -9.80 -7.67 -22.66
C ILE A 80 -10.33 -7.68 -21.24
N ASN A 81 -10.90 -8.80 -20.81
CA ASN A 81 -11.39 -8.98 -19.45
C ASN A 81 -10.38 -9.57 -18.46
N ASN A 82 -9.22 -10.03 -18.93
CA ASN A 82 -8.20 -10.63 -18.08
C ASN A 82 -7.12 -9.61 -17.70
N ASP A 83 -7.03 -9.28 -16.41
CA ASP A 83 -6.12 -8.26 -15.90
C ASP A 83 -4.62 -8.59 -16.12
N LEU A 84 -4.25 -9.88 -16.15
CA LEU A 84 -2.88 -10.31 -16.42
C LEU A 84 -2.50 -10.11 -17.90
N ILE A 85 -3.45 -10.34 -18.81
CA ILE A 85 -3.24 -10.07 -20.24
C ILE A 85 -3.07 -8.56 -20.45
N ILE A 86 -3.86 -7.73 -19.77
CA ILE A 86 -3.70 -6.27 -19.81
C ILE A 86 -2.27 -5.87 -19.39
N CYS A 87 -1.76 -6.39 -18.29
CA CYS A 87 -0.40 -6.09 -17.83
C CYS A 87 0.70 -6.52 -18.83
N ARG A 88 0.45 -7.58 -19.63
CA ARG A 88 1.33 -8.02 -20.72
C ARG A 88 1.27 -7.08 -21.92
N GLU A 89 0.09 -6.62 -22.32
CA GLU A 89 -0.06 -5.66 -23.41
C GLU A 89 0.57 -4.31 -23.06
N VAL A 90 0.42 -3.85 -21.81
CA VAL A 90 1.14 -2.66 -21.32
C VAL A 90 2.65 -2.84 -21.44
N ARG A 91 3.17 -4.02 -21.11
CA ARG A 91 4.60 -4.33 -21.26
C ARG A 91 5.07 -4.20 -22.72
N LYS A 92 4.28 -4.71 -23.67
CA LYS A 92 4.57 -4.59 -25.11
C LYS A 92 4.51 -3.13 -25.56
N PHE A 93 3.50 -2.38 -25.12
CA PHE A 93 3.38 -0.95 -25.39
C PHE A 93 4.61 -0.17 -24.94
N LEU A 94 5.16 -0.43 -23.76
CA LEU A 94 6.37 0.23 -23.29
C LEU A 94 7.61 -0.02 -24.15
N SER A 95 7.66 -1.17 -24.84
CA SER A 95 8.79 -1.50 -25.74
C SER A 95 8.76 -0.72 -27.06
N THR A 96 7.59 -0.21 -27.47
CA THR A 96 7.39 0.55 -28.72
C THR A 96 7.03 2.01 -28.48
N LEU A 97 6.98 2.44 -27.22
CA LEU A 97 6.54 3.75 -26.82
C LEU A 97 7.54 4.84 -27.24
N VAL A 98 7.05 5.84 -27.95
CA VAL A 98 7.80 7.08 -28.21
C VAL A 98 7.50 8.08 -27.10
N TYR A 99 8.54 8.63 -26.48
CA TYR A 99 8.43 9.51 -25.32
C TYR A 99 9.48 10.62 -25.34
N ILE A 100 9.24 11.64 -24.52
CA ILE A 100 10.22 12.67 -24.17
C ILE A 100 10.55 12.50 -22.69
N GLY A 101 11.83 12.41 -22.34
CA GLY A 101 12.27 12.44 -20.94
C GLY A 101 13.53 11.61 -20.66
N THR A 102 13.69 11.22 -19.41
CA THR A 102 14.86 10.50 -18.87
C THR A 102 14.60 9.00 -18.65
N TYR A 103 13.43 8.50 -19.07
CA TYR A 103 13.14 7.06 -19.03
C TYR A 103 14.24 6.26 -19.74
N ASN A 104 14.59 5.12 -19.15
CA ASN A 104 15.59 4.19 -19.64
C ASN A 104 15.01 2.78 -19.45
N SER A 105 14.80 2.06 -20.55
CA SER A 105 14.22 0.72 -20.53
C SER A 105 15.11 -0.33 -19.86
N ASP A 106 16.43 -0.10 -19.84
CA ASP A 106 17.40 -1.01 -19.21
C ASP A 106 17.47 -0.79 -17.69
N ASN A 107 16.98 0.35 -17.19
CA ASN A 107 16.84 0.58 -15.77
C ASN A 107 15.56 -0.12 -15.27
N ARG A 108 15.75 -1.14 -14.42
CA ARG A 108 14.65 -1.94 -13.86
C ARG A 108 13.64 -1.09 -13.08
N GLU A 109 14.08 -0.11 -12.30
CA GLU A 109 13.19 0.75 -11.50
C GLU A 109 12.33 1.63 -12.41
N HIS A 110 12.94 2.18 -13.45
CA HIS A 110 12.24 2.95 -14.49
C HIS A 110 11.17 2.10 -15.18
N PHE A 111 11.57 0.93 -15.70
CA PHE A 111 10.69 0.02 -16.43
C PHE A 111 9.52 -0.46 -15.56
N SER A 112 9.81 -0.97 -14.36
CA SER A 112 8.79 -1.47 -13.44
C SER A 112 7.83 -0.35 -12.98
N SER A 113 8.34 0.86 -12.72
CA SER A 113 7.51 2.00 -12.31
C SER A 113 6.53 2.42 -13.42
N LEU A 114 7.01 2.51 -14.66
CA LEU A 114 6.13 2.81 -15.80
C LEU A 114 5.14 1.70 -16.11
N GLN A 115 5.58 0.45 -16.04
CA GLN A 115 4.69 -0.68 -16.25
C GLN A 115 3.57 -0.67 -15.21
N ALA A 116 3.89 -0.39 -13.94
CA ALA A 116 2.89 -0.26 -12.89
C ALA A 116 1.95 0.94 -13.10
N PHE A 117 2.51 2.10 -13.43
CA PHE A 117 1.74 3.31 -13.74
C PHE A 117 0.70 3.07 -14.84
N PHE A 118 1.12 2.58 -16.01
CA PHE A 118 0.21 2.36 -17.13
C PHE A 118 -0.73 1.18 -16.90
N SER A 119 -0.28 0.10 -16.23
CA SER A 119 -1.16 -1.03 -15.90
C SER A 119 -2.28 -0.59 -14.98
N LEU A 120 -1.97 0.13 -13.89
CA LEU A 120 -2.99 0.65 -12.99
C LEU A 120 -3.89 1.67 -13.66
N LEU A 121 -3.33 2.60 -14.44
CA LEU A 121 -4.11 3.61 -15.16
C LEU A 121 -5.15 2.96 -16.07
N VAL A 122 -4.71 2.02 -16.91
CA VAL A 122 -5.58 1.28 -17.82
C VAL A 122 -6.63 0.49 -17.07
N LEU A 123 -6.21 -0.33 -16.10
CA LEU A 123 -7.10 -1.26 -15.40
C LEU A 123 -8.22 -0.48 -14.73
N ILE A 124 -7.87 0.58 -14.02
CA ILE A 124 -8.83 1.39 -13.27
C ILE A 124 -9.66 2.25 -14.24
N ALA A 125 -9.06 2.82 -15.30
CA ALA A 125 -9.79 3.57 -16.31
C ALA A 125 -10.85 2.71 -17.02
N HIS A 126 -10.51 1.47 -17.36
CA HIS A 126 -11.43 0.53 -17.99
C HIS A 126 -12.56 0.12 -17.05
N ARG A 127 -12.23 -0.32 -15.83
CA ARG A 127 -13.21 -0.86 -14.87
C ARG A 127 -14.09 0.20 -14.20
N HIS A 128 -13.57 1.42 -14.08
CA HIS A 128 -14.26 2.53 -13.41
C HIS A 128 -14.60 3.68 -14.35
N SER A 129 -14.50 3.48 -15.67
CA SER A 129 -14.94 4.43 -16.71
C SER A 129 -14.36 5.83 -16.52
N ILE A 130 -13.03 5.92 -16.36
CA ILE A 130 -12.35 7.22 -16.32
C ILE A 130 -12.32 7.78 -17.75
N ASN A 131 -12.89 8.97 -17.93
CA ASN A 131 -12.82 9.68 -19.20
C ASN A 131 -11.50 10.47 -19.29
N ILE A 132 -10.58 10.01 -20.14
CA ILE A 132 -9.25 10.60 -20.32
C ILE A 132 -9.17 11.27 -21.70
N THR A 133 -9.64 12.51 -21.77
CA THR A 133 -9.68 13.31 -23.01
C THR A 133 -8.75 14.52 -23.00
N THR A 134 -8.13 14.81 -21.85
CA THR A 134 -7.30 16.00 -21.62
C THR A 134 -5.97 15.60 -21.01
N SER A 135 -4.99 16.50 -21.10
CA SER A 135 -3.70 16.27 -20.46
C SER A 135 -3.83 16.07 -18.96
N PHE A 136 -2.90 15.30 -18.40
CA PHE A 136 -2.69 15.25 -16.96
C PHE A 136 -1.23 14.96 -16.62
N VAL A 137 -0.86 15.34 -15.39
CA VAL A 137 0.47 15.21 -14.82
C VAL A 137 0.36 14.45 -13.50
N VAL A 138 1.24 13.49 -13.30
CA VAL A 138 1.42 12.76 -12.05
C VAL A 138 2.84 13.01 -11.56
N LYS A 139 2.96 13.60 -10.38
CA LYS A 139 4.25 13.81 -9.70
C LYS A 139 4.32 12.92 -8.48
N ILE A 140 5.40 12.19 -8.30
CA ILE A 140 5.59 11.23 -7.22
C ILE A 140 6.85 11.59 -6.46
N SER A 141 6.83 11.45 -5.14
CA SER A 141 8.01 11.55 -4.28
C SER A 141 7.90 10.51 -3.16
N SER A 142 8.98 9.87 -2.77
CA SER A 142 9.01 8.79 -1.79
C SER A 142 10.14 9.03 -0.80
N GLU A 143 9.80 9.03 0.48
CA GLU A 143 10.77 9.02 1.58
C GLU A 143 11.38 7.62 1.77
N LEU A 144 10.79 6.59 1.17
CA LEU A 144 11.21 5.20 1.34
C LEU A 144 12.42 4.88 0.45
N PRO A 145 13.51 4.34 1.02
CA PRO A 145 14.60 3.80 0.21
C PRO A 145 14.13 2.58 -0.58
N ILE A 146 14.49 2.54 -1.85
CA ILE A 146 14.05 1.51 -2.77
C ILE A 146 14.86 0.23 -2.56
N GLY A 147 14.18 -0.91 -2.48
CA GLY A 147 14.82 -2.22 -2.37
C GLY A 147 15.25 -2.61 -0.95
N GLU A 148 15.06 -1.76 0.05
CA GLU A 148 15.41 -2.02 1.46
C GLU A 148 14.34 -2.82 2.23
N GLY A 149 13.30 -3.33 1.55
CA GLY A 149 12.25 -4.15 2.17
C GLY A 149 11.19 -3.37 2.95
N LEU A 150 11.17 -2.04 2.86
CA LEU A 150 10.23 -1.17 3.60
C LEU A 150 8.89 -0.95 2.89
N GLY A 151 8.51 -1.88 2.00
CA GLY A 151 7.24 -1.79 1.26
C GLY A 151 7.19 -0.65 0.24
N SER A 152 8.31 -0.22 -0.34
CA SER A 152 8.33 0.89 -1.32
C SER A 152 7.47 0.61 -2.55
N SER A 153 7.46 -0.62 -3.08
CA SER A 153 6.59 -1.06 -4.17
C SER A 153 5.11 -1.00 -3.79
N ALA A 154 4.75 -1.55 -2.62
CA ALA A 154 3.39 -1.54 -2.12
C ALA A 154 2.87 -0.11 -1.91
N SER A 155 3.67 0.75 -1.27
CA SER A 155 3.34 2.17 -1.07
C SER A 155 3.12 2.91 -2.39
N PHE A 156 4.00 2.69 -3.37
CA PHE A 156 3.89 3.26 -4.72
C PHE A 156 2.63 2.80 -5.46
N LEU A 157 2.34 1.51 -5.46
CA LEU A 157 1.15 0.94 -6.09
C LEU A 157 -0.14 1.45 -5.46
N VAL A 158 -0.20 1.49 -4.12
CA VAL A 158 -1.37 2.00 -3.39
C VAL A 158 -1.61 3.47 -3.72
N CYS A 159 -0.55 4.30 -3.76
CA CYS A 159 -0.65 5.69 -4.18
C CYS A 159 -1.25 5.86 -5.59
N LEU A 160 -0.75 5.09 -6.56
CA LEU A 160 -1.23 5.13 -7.94
C LEU A 160 -2.67 4.66 -8.07
N ALA A 161 -3.00 3.52 -7.48
CA ALA A 161 -4.34 2.94 -7.55
C ALA A 161 -5.37 3.85 -6.88
N ALA A 162 -5.06 4.35 -5.68
CA ALA A 162 -5.88 5.34 -4.99
C ALA A 162 -6.04 6.62 -5.82
N CYS A 163 -4.97 7.11 -6.44
CA CYS A 163 -5.03 8.30 -7.31
C CYS A 163 -6.01 8.12 -8.47
N PHE A 164 -5.90 7.03 -9.24
CA PHE A 164 -6.78 6.83 -10.39
C PHE A 164 -8.21 6.53 -9.98
N LEU A 165 -8.43 5.78 -8.88
CA LEU A 165 -9.78 5.56 -8.37
C LEU A 165 -10.42 6.86 -7.88
N ARG A 166 -9.66 7.70 -7.15
CA ARG A 166 -10.09 9.05 -6.75
C ARG A 166 -10.44 9.90 -7.96
N TRP A 167 -9.63 9.84 -9.03
CA TRP A 167 -9.91 10.58 -10.25
C TRP A 167 -11.23 10.15 -10.90
N SER A 168 -11.52 8.84 -10.95
CA SER A 168 -12.82 8.32 -11.39
C SER A 168 -13.98 8.91 -10.58
N PHE A 169 -13.86 8.91 -9.25
CA PHE A 169 -14.88 9.44 -8.35
C PHE A 169 -15.12 10.92 -8.53
N LEU A 170 -14.06 11.71 -8.66
CA LEU A 170 -14.18 13.15 -8.92
C LEU A 170 -14.90 13.43 -10.24
N GLN A 171 -14.67 12.62 -11.29
CA GLN A 171 -15.42 12.74 -12.55
C GLN A 171 -16.90 12.39 -12.41
N LYS A 172 -17.27 11.58 -11.42
CA LYS A 172 -18.65 11.20 -11.08
C LYS A 172 -19.31 12.13 -10.05
N GLY A 173 -18.63 13.21 -9.64
CA GLY A 173 -19.13 14.14 -8.63
C GLY A 173 -18.98 13.66 -7.18
N ILE A 174 -18.23 12.58 -6.93
CA ILE A 174 -18.00 12.02 -5.59
C ILE A 174 -16.71 12.60 -5.01
N SER A 175 -16.81 13.36 -3.91
CA SER A 175 -15.70 14.15 -3.34
C SER A 175 -15.14 13.64 -2.00
N SER A 176 -15.32 12.36 -1.67
CA SER A 176 -15.17 11.75 -0.33
C SER A 176 -13.89 11.93 0.53
N TYR A 177 -12.75 12.55 0.20
CA TYR A 177 -11.46 12.46 0.95
C TYR A 177 -10.92 11.06 1.33
N GLU A 178 -11.66 10.24 2.09
CA GLU A 178 -11.33 8.88 2.46
C GLU A 178 -11.99 7.85 1.54
N PHE A 179 -11.36 6.68 1.46
CA PHE A 179 -11.89 5.52 0.75
C PHE A 179 -12.66 4.62 1.69
N GLU A 180 -13.85 4.16 1.28
CA GLU A 180 -14.62 3.19 2.04
C GLU A 180 -14.03 1.77 1.95
N SER A 181 -14.56 0.83 2.74
CA SER A 181 -14.07 -0.55 2.79
C SER A 181 -14.07 -1.24 1.42
N GLU A 182 -15.13 -1.09 0.63
CA GLU A 182 -15.20 -1.68 -0.71
C GLU A 182 -14.17 -1.08 -1.67
N GLU A 183 -13.95 0.23 -1.57
CA GLU A 183 -12.99 0.97 -2.40
C GLU A 183 -11.55 0.59 -2.04
N ARG A 184 -11.26 0.41 -0.75
CA ARG A 184 -10.00 -0.14 -0.25
C ARG A 184 -9.74 -1.56 -0.76
N LEU A 185 -10.76 -2.42 -0.82
CA LEU A 185 -10.65 -3.77 -1.40
C LEU A 185 -10.32 -3.71 -2.91
N ARG A 186 -10.93 -2.78 -3.65
CA ARG A 186 -10.61 -2.57 -5.07
C ARG A 186 -9.16 -2.10 -5.26
N ILE A 187 -8.70 -1.14 -4.45
CA ILE A 187 -7.29 -0.70 -4.43
C ILE A 187 -6.37 -1.91 -4.17
N MET A 188 -6.69 -2.72 -3.15
CA MET A 188 -5.92 -3.92 -2.81
C MET A 188 -5.86 -4.93 -3.95
N HIS A 189 -6.97 -5.16 -4.66
CA HIS A 189 -7.03 -6.05 -5.83
C HIS A 189 -6.06 -5.60 -6.92
N TYR A 190 -6.16 -4.33 -7.36
CA TYR A 190 -5.28 -3.80 -8.41
C TYR A 190 -3.80 -3.80 -8.03
N CYS A 191 -3.50 -3.44 -6.78
CA CYS A 191 -2.13 -3.47 -6.26
C CYS A 191 -1.58 -4.89 -6.24
N SER A 192 -2.36 -5.88 -5.80
CA SER A 192 -1.93 -7.28 -5.72
C SER A 192 -1.57 -7.86 -7.08
N ILE A 193 -2.30 -7.50 -8.14
CA ILE A 193 -1.98 -7.89 -9.52
C ILE A 193 -0.62 -7.34 -9.94
N CYS A 194 -0.40 -6.03 -9.75
CA CYS A 194 0.83 -5.37 -10.15
C CYS A 194 2.04 -5.81 -9.33
N GLU A 195 1.88 -5.97 -8.01
CA GLU A 195 2.92 -6.45 -7.10
C GLU A 195 3.44 -7.83 -7.53
N ARG A 196 2.51 -8.75 -7.86
CA ARG A 196 2.82 -10.10 -8.33
C ARG A 196 3.45 -10.10 -9.73
N PHE A 197 2.86 -9.37 -10.67
CA PHE A 197 3.25 -9.47 -12.07
C PHE A 197 4.48 -8.65 -12.43
N ILE A 198 4.66 -7.48 -11.81
CA ILE A 198 5.67 -6.48 -12.18
C ILE A 198 6.85 -6.52 -11.20
N PHE A 199 6.56 -6.53 -9.90
CA PHE A 199 7.60 -6.53 -8.86
C PHE A 199 8.02 -7.94 -8.43
N HIS A 200 7.32 -8.98 -8.90
CA HIS A 200 7.56 -10.38 -8.53
C HIS A 200 7.56 -10.60 -7.01
N SER A 201 6.73 -9.82 -6.32
CA SER A 201 6.49 -9.85 -4.89
C SER A 201 5.04 -10.31 -4.66
N SER A 202 4.74 -10.88 -3.51
CA SER A 202 3.36 -11.28 -3.18
C SER A 202 3.05 -10.99 -1.72
N SER A 203 3.57 -9.88 -1.21
CA SER A 203 3.31 -9.43 0.16
C SER A 203 1.95 -8.74 0.25
N SER A 204 0.88 -9.54 0.32
CA SER A 204 -0.49 -9.05 0.55
C SER A 204 -0.58 -8.21 1.82
N ILE A 205 0.10 -8.65 2.88
CA ILE A 205 0.16 -7.94 4.16
C ILE A 205 0.79 -6.54 4.03
N SER A 206 1.81 -6.35 3.18
CA SER A 206 2.38 -5.01 2.94
C SER A 206 1.39 -4.08 2.25
N ILE A 207 0.66 -4.58 1.25
CA ILE A 207 -0.39 -3.80 0.57
C ILE A 207 -1.49 -3.45 1.57
N SER A 208 -1.92 -4.41 2.38
CA SER A 208 -2.94 -4.23 3.42
C SER A 208 -2.50 -3.17 4.43
N ALA A 209 -1.28 -3.27 4.97
CA ALA A 209 -0.70 -2.28 5.88
C ALA A 209 -0.58 -0.89 5.23
N CYS A 210 -0.20 -0.78 3.95
CA CYS A 210 -0.18 0.49 3.21
C CYS A 210 -1.57 1.12 3.07
N ILE A 211 -2.61 0.31 2.77
CA ILE A 211 -3.98 0.80 2.57
C ILE A 211 -4.61 1.24 3.90
N LYS A 212 -4.36 0.48 4.97
CA LYS A 212 -4.94 0.75 6.29
C LYS A 212 -4.15 1.80 7.07
N GLY A 213 -2.84 1.88 6.84
CA GLY A 213 -1.94 2.77 7.57
C GLY A 213 -1.78 2.40 9.05
N THR A 214 -2.12 1.17 9.42
CA THR A 214 -2.16 0.69 10.80
C THR A 214 -1.28 -0.53 11.00
N ILE A 215 -1.32 -1.13 12.18
CA ILE A 215 -0.81 -2.48 12.40
C ILE A 215 -1.79 -3.47 11.77
N VAL A 216 -1.27 -4.42 10.98
CA VAL A 216 -1.99 -5.50 10.34
C VAL A 216 -1.35 -6.81 10.74
N ILE A 217 -2.19 -7.73 11.22
CA ILE A 217 -1.78 -9.06 11.63
C ILE A 217 -2.34 -10.04 10.62
N TYR A 218 -1.46 -10.72 9.90
CA TYR A 218 -1.83 -11.84 9.05
C TYR A 218 -1.61 -13.13 9.83
N GLY A 219 -2.66 -13.88 10.09
CA GLY A 219 -2.53 -15.14 10.83
C GLY A 219 -3.67 -16.09 10.56
N LYS A 220 -3.50 -17.31 11.08
CA LYS A 220 -4.47 -18.38 10.98
C LYS A 220 -5.44 -18.29 12.16
N THR A 221 -6.74 -18.26 11.88
CA THR A 221 -7.80 -18.35 12.89
C THR A 221 -7.79 -19.72 13.57
N THR A 222 -8.52 -19.85 14.68
CA THR A 222 -8.78 -21.12 15.36
C THR A 222 -9.44 -22.16 14.44
N GLU A 223 -10.23 -21.72 13.46
CA GLU A 223 -10.90 -22.55 12.45
C GLU A 223 -10.00 -22.87 11.24
N GLY A 224 -8.81 -22.28 11.20
CA GLY A 224 -7.80 -22.54 10.19
C GLY A 224 -7.87 -21.70 8.93
N THR A 225 -8.72 -20.67 8.91
CA THR A 225 -8.80 -19.65 7.85
C THR A 225 -7.76 -18.55 8.07
N TYR A 226 -7.26 -17.92 7.01
CA TYR A 226 -6.33 -16.80 7.13
C TYR A 226 -7.07 -15.48 7.08
N VAL A 227 -6.80 -14.60 8.04
CA VAL A 227 -7.46 -13.29 8.15
C VAL A 227 -6.44 -12.19 8.43
N ASP A 228 -6.66 -11.03 7.82
CA ASP A 228 -6.00 -9.79 8.17
C ASP A 228 -6.77 -9.14 9.34
N TRP A 229 -6.25 -9.23 10.56
CA TRP A 229 -6.77 -8.43 11.66
C TRP A 229 -6.14 -7.04 11.63
N ILE A 230 -6.99 -6.03 11.70
CA ILE A 230 -6.56 -4.63 11.68
C ILE A 230 -6.58 -4.15 13.13
N TYR A 231 -5.42 -3.73 13.61
CA TYR A 231 -5.30 -3.12 14.92
C TYR A 231 -5.13 -1.62 14.72
N GLN A 232 -6.23 -0.86 14.85
CA GLN A 232 -6.25 0.60 14.64
C GLN A 232 -6.01 1.40 15.92
N ASP A 233 -6.15 0.73 17.04
CA ASP A 233 -6.26 1.31 18.37
C ASP A 233 -4.98 1.05 19.18
N TYR A 234 -3.86 1.59 18.71
CA TYR A 234 -2.54 1.43 19.35
C TYR A 234 -1.90 2.78 19.66
N PRO A 235 -1.07 2.86 20.72
CA PRO A 235 -0.30 4.07 21.02
C PRO A 235 0.72 4.35 19.92
N SER A 236 1.09 5.63 19.75
CA SER A 236 2.13 6.01 18.78
C SER A 236 3.48 5.40 19.16
N ILE A 237 3.97 4.46 18.35
CA ILE A 237 5.27 3.81 18.55
C ILE A 237 6.33 4.58 17.77
N LYS A 238 7.31 5.15 18.49
CA LYS A 238 8.49 5.76 17.88
C LYS A 238 9.57 4.72 17.72
N ILE A 239 10.08 4.56 16.50
CA ILE A 239 11.15 3.63 16.17
C ILE A 239 12.33 4.38 15.55
N LEU A 240 13.53 3.84 15.74
CA LEU A 240 14.72 4.24 14.99
C LEU A 240 14.96 3.24 13.87
N LEU A 241 14.82 3.68 12.62
CA LEU A 241 15.12 2.87 11.45
C LEU A 241 16.62 2.96 11.13
N VAL A 242 17.31 1.82 11.10
CA VAL A 242 18.74 1.74 10.78
C VAL A 242 18.96 0.87 9.54
N CYS A 243 19.32 1.50 8.42
CA CYS A 243 19.69 0.80 7.20
C CYS A 243 21.17 0.39 7.26
N SER A 244 21.43 -0.92 7.26
CA SER A 244 22.81 -1.45 7.32
C SER A 244 23.66 -1.15 6.07
N ASN A 245 23.04 -0.71 4.96
CA ASN A 245 23.65 -0.53 3.64
C ASN A 245 24.38 -1.78 3.10
N ALA A 246 24.15 -2.95 3.70
CA ALA A 246 24.69 -4.21 3.24
C ALA A 246 23.84 -4.73 2.08
N ARG A 247 24.42 -4.79 0.88
CA ARG A 247 23.75 -5.36 -0.30
C ARG A 247 23.47 -6.84 -0.08
N ARG A 248 22.24 -7.17 0.30
CA ARG A 248 21.76 -8.55 0.30
C ARG A 248 21.21 -8.84 -1.08
N LYS A 249 21.79 -9.83 -1.79
CA LYS A 249 21.04 -10.48 -2.87
C LYS A 249 19.83 -11.11 -2.19
N ILE A 250 18.65 -10.54 -2.36
CA ILE A 250 17.40 -11.17 -1.95
C ILE A 250 17.40 -12.52 -2.68
N VAL A 251 17.72 -13.59 -1.96
CA VAL A 251 17.63 -14.96 -2.47
C VAL A 251 16.14 -15.29 -2.50
N GLN A 252 15.42 -14.63 -3.41
CA GLN A 252 14.04 -14.95 -3.72
C GLN A 252 14.07 -16.40 -4.21
N ASN A 253 13.38 -17.25 -3.46
CA ASN A 253 12.93 -18.59 -3.84
C ASN A 253 13.95 -19.73 -3.87
N ARG A 254 15.28 -19.51 -3.76
CA ARG A 254 16.25 -20.65 -3.76
C ARG A 254 16.59 -21.24 -2.38
N LYS A 255 16.25 -20.58 -1.27
CA LYS A 255 16.43 -21.17 0.08
C LYS A 255 15.28 -22.11 0.48
N PHE A 256 14.11 -22.01 -0.14
CA PHE A 256 12.94 -22.78 0.26
C PHE A 256 13.03 -24.27 -0.10
N ASP A 257 13.78 -24.64 -1.15
CA ASP A 257 14.03 -26.05 -1.45
C ASP A 257 14.94 -26.72 -0.41
N ILE A 258 15.91 -25.98 0.16
CA ILE A 258 16.77 -26.46 1.26
C ILE A 258 15.95 -26.62 2.55
N ILE A 259 15.07 -25.65 2.84
CA ILE A 259 14.16 -25.66 3.99
C ILE A 259 13.16 -26.83 3.92
N ARG A 260 12.90 -27.38 2.72
CA ARG A 260 11.94 -28.48 2.53
C ARG A 260 12.34 -29.75 3.28
N HIS A 261 13.65 -30.02 3.37
CA HIS A 261 14.22 -31.19 4.03
C HIS A 261 14.45 -31.00 5.54
N LEU A 262 14.34 -29.77 6.05
CA LEU A 262 14.60 -29.41 7.45
C LEU A 262 13.33 -29.08 8.24
N TYR A 263 12.16 -29.47 7.72
CA TYR A 263 10.86 -29.09 8.27
C TYR A 263 10.73 -29.43 9.77
N SER A 264 11.15 -30.62 10.18
CA SER A 264 11.09 -31.06 11.59
C SER A 264 11.96 -30.22 12.53
N PHE A 265 13.07 -29.67 12.05
CA PHE A 265 13.96 -28.81 12.84
C PHE A 265 13.49 -27.35 12.87
N ILE A 266 12.87 -26.89 11.80
CA ILE A 266 12.42 -25.49 11.66
C ILE A 266 11.05 -25.29 12.31
N GLN A 267 10.19 -26.31 12.34
CA GLN A 267 8.84 -26.20 12.90
C GLN A 267 8.81 -25.69 14.35
N PRO A 268 9.65 -26.20 15.29
CA PRO A 268 9.67 -25.68 16.65
C PRO A 268 10.06 -24.19 16.72
N ILE A 269 11.03 -23.76 15.89
CA ILE A 269 11.45 -22.35 15.80
C ILE A 269 10.28 -21.50 15.31
N MET A 270 9.56 -21.95 14.29
CA MET A 270 8.40 -21.22 13.76
C MET A 270 7.25 -21.14 14.77
N ASN A 271 7.03 -22.19 15.55
CA ASN A 271 6.03 -22.17 16.63
C ASN A 271 6.39 -21.13 17.70
N ILE A 272 7.67 -21.02 18.07
CA ILE A 272 8.15 -19.99 19.01
C ILE A 272 7.89 -18.59 18.44
N ILE A 273 8.18 -18.35 17.16
CA ILE A 273 7.95 -17.01 16.57
C ILE A 273 6.46 -16.69 16.48
N ASP A 274 5.60 -17.70 16.22
CA ASP A 274 4.14 -17.53 16.25
C ASP A 274 3.63 -17.21 17.67
N GLU A 275 4.15 -17.89 18.69
CA GLU A 275 3.80 -17.63 20.10
C GLU A 275 4.27 -16.23 20.55
N LEU A 276 5.46 -15.81 20.13
CA LEU A 276 5.95 -14.43 20.31
C LEU A 276 5.05 -13.41 19.59
N SER A 277 4.52 -13.76 18.41
CA SER A 277 3.62 -12.88 17.67
C SER A 277 2.31 -12.68 18.43
N LYS A 278 1.73 -13.77 18.95
CA LYS A 278 0.52 -13.72 19.78
C LYS A 278 0.73 -12.90 21.05
N THR A 279 1.81 -13.18 21.78
CA THR A 279 2.18 -12.44 22.99
C THR A 279 2.35 -10.94 22.68
N PHE A 280 2.97 -10.60 21.56
CA PHE A 280 3.11 -9.20 21.15
C PHE A 280 1.77 -8.51 20.89
N VAL A 281 0.82 -9.20 20.26
CA VAL A 281 -0.54 -8.68 20.04
C VAL A 281 -1.27 -8.47 21.37
N GLU A 282 -1.18 -9.43 22.30
CA GLU A 282 -1.75 -9.30 23.64
C GLU A 282 -1.18 -8.08 24.38
N MET A 283 0.14 -7.90 24.36
CA MET A 283 0.77 -6.72 24.96
C MET A 283 0.33 -5.40 24.33
N LEU A 284 0.09 -5.37 23.00
CA LEU A 284 -0.44 -4.17 22.34
C LEU A 284 -1.84 -3.82 22.83
N CYS A 285 -2.69 -4.84 23.04
CA CYS A 285 -4.02 -4.70 23.64
C CYS A 285 -3.96 -4.14 25.06
N ASP A 286 -3.14 -4.74 25.92
CA ASP A 286 -3.01 -4.34 27.32
C ASP A 286 -2.44 -2.93 27.46
N TRP A 287 -1.44 -2.58 26.63
CA TRP A 287 -0.81 -1.26 26.67
C TRP A 287 -1.79 -0.13 26.33
N LYS A 288 -2.73 -0.37 25.40
CA LYS A 288 -3.79 0.60 25.10
C LYS A 288 -4.71 0.80 26.31
N MET A 289 -5.15 -0.30 26.93
CA MET A 289 -6.03 -0.24 28.11
C MET A 289 -5.39 0.56 29.25
N ASP A 290 -4.10 0.37 29.51
CA ASP A 290 -3.37 1.15 30.53
C ASP A 290 -3.28 2.65 30.16
N GLN A 291 -3.04 3.01 28.89
CA GLN A 291 -3.02 4.41 28.47
C GLN A 291 -4.38 5.09 28.57
N ASP A 292 -5.45 4.42 28.14
CA ASP A 292 -6.81 4.97 28.22
C ASP A 292 -7.19 5.15 29.70
N THR A 293 -6.83 4.19 30.55
CA THR A 293 -7.00 4.28 32.01
C THR A 293 -6.25 5.47 32.61
N ARG A 294 -4.98 5.68 32.23
CA ARG A 294 -4.19 6.83 32.72
C ARG A 294 -4.74 8.18 32.26
N LYS A 295 -5.24 8.28 31.02
CA LYS A 295 -5.89 9.50 30.52
C LYS A 295 -7.20 9.78 31.25
N LEU A 296 -7.99 8.74 31.54
CA LEU A 296 -9.19 8.88 32.37
C LEU A 296 -8.83 9.43 33.76
N PHE A 297 -7.81 8.90 34.42
CA PHE A 297 -7.39 9.40 35.73
C PHE A 297 -6.81 10.82 35.69
N GLN A 298 -6.07 11.21 34.66
CA GLN A 298 -5.57 12.58 34.50
C GLN A 298 -6.70 13.61 34.31
N ASN A 299 -7.78 13.24 33.62
CA ASN A 299 -8.96 14.11 33.46
C ASN A 299 -9.80 14.19 34.75
N VAL A 300 -9.68 13.22 35.66
CA VAL A 300 -10.39 13.19 36.94
C VAL A 300 -9.76 14.13 37.96
N ASP A 301 -8.44 14.32 37.91
CA ASP A 301 -7.72 15.29 38.77
C ASP A 301 -8.01 16.76 38.41
N GLU A 302 -8.67 17.03 37.28
CA GLU A 302 -9.06 18.38 36.81
C GLU A 302 -10.55 18.72 37.07
N LEU A 303 -11.34 17.81 37.65
CA LEU A 303 -12.78 17.98 37.89
C LEU A 303 -13.08 18.50 39.31
N GLU A 304 -14.08 19.38 39.42
CA GLU A 304 -14.59 19.86 40.72
C GLU A 304 -15.22 18.70 41.52
N PRO A 305 -15.17 18.71 42.87
CA PRO A 305 -15.61 17.59 43.72
C PRO A 305 -17.05 17.10 43.48
N SER A 306 -17.93 17.95 42.98
CA SER A 306 -19.30 17.59 42.63
C SER A 306 -19.41 16.77 41.34
N GLU A 307 -18.52 17.01 40.37
CA GLU A 307 -18.49 16.31 39.08
C GLU A 307 -17.86 14.93 39.20
N LEU A 308 -16.91 14.77 40.13
CA LEU A 308 -16.33 13.49 40.53
C LEU A 308 -17.40 12.49 40.97
N LYS A 309 -18.42 12.92 41.72
CA LYS A 309 -19.46 12.04 42.26
C LYS A 309 -20.35 11.43 41.15
N ASP A 310 -20.80 12.26 40.21
CA ASP A 310 -21.55 11.83 39.02
C ASP A 310 -20.71 10.95 38.09
N HIS A 311 -19.39 11.19 38.04
CA HIS A 311 -18.46 10.41 37.23
C HIS A 311 -18.20 9.01 37.81
N TYR A 312 -18.04 8.89 39.14
CA TYR A 312 -17.88 7.62 39.83
C TYR A 312 -19.14 6.75 39.78
N GLU A 313 -20.34 7.36 39.86
CA GLU A 313 -21.60 6.62 39.69
C GLU A 313 -21.75 6.05 38.27
N LYS A 314 -21.30 6.77 37.23
CA LYS A 314 -21.29 6.25 35.84
C LYS A 314 -20.29 5.13 35.61
N LEU A 315 -19.13 5.16 36.29
CA LEU A 315 -18.13 4.09 36.21
C LEU A 315 -18.62 2.80 36.86
N LEU A 316 -19.33 2.88 37.98
CA LEU A 316 -19.86 1.70 38.68
C LEU A 316 -20.97 0.97 37.89
N VAL A 317 -21.73 1.67 37.05
CA VAL A 317 -22.76 1.06 36.19
C VAL A 317 -22.17 0.21 35.06
N ASN A 318 -20.91 0.45 34.66
CA ASN A 318 -20.24 -0.32 33.60
C ASN A 318 -19.48 -1.55 34.11
N PHE A 319 -19.41 -1.76 35.43
CA PHE A 319 -18.68 -2.86 36.07
C PHE A 319 -19.60 -3.93 36.70
N PHE A 320 -20.93 -3.84 36.53
CA PHE A 320 -21.89 -4.84 36.98
C PHE A 320 -22.78 -5.37 35.85
#